data_AF-A0A7M3U7A1-F1
#
_entry.id   AF-A0A7M3U7A1-F1
#
_cell.length_a   1.000
_cell.length_b   1.000
_cell.length_c   1.000
_cell.angle_alpha   90.00
_cell.angle_beta   90.00
_cell.angle_gamma   90.00
#
_symmetry.space_group_name_H-M   'P 1'
#
loop_
_entity.id
_entity.type
_entity.pdbx_description
1 polymer ?
#
loop_
_entity_poly.entity_id
_entity_poly.type
_entity_poly.pdbx_seq_one_letter_code
_entity_poly.pdbx_strand_id
1 'polypeptide(L)'
;MGVTKKPDLSDPILRAKLAKGMGHNYYGEPAWPNDLLYIFPVVISGTIACTVGSAVPEPSMIGEPANPFATPLEILPEWYFFPVFQILRTVPNKLLGVLLMAAVPAGLLTVPFLENVNKFQNPFRRPVATTVFLVGTVAAIWLGIGAALPIDKSLTLGLFQNLLSYFFTNTEFLRQEKPKKVFLGFSCLKNSVIYLINQSKNVFSKLVKLVLPIFCQNF
;
A
#
# COMPACT_ATOMS: atom_id res chain seq x y z
N MET A 1 33.45 -1.38 18.92
CA MET A 1 33.39 -0.03 18.31
C MET A 1 34.39 0.02 17.17
N GLY A 2 33.96 0.40 15.96
CA GLY A 2 34.82 0.46 14.77
C GLY A 2 35.73 1.68 14.74
N VAL A 3 36.66 1.71 13.78
CA VAL A 3 37.52 2.87 13.51
C VAL A 3 36.65 3.97 12.89
N THR A 4 36.52 5.10 13.58
CA THR A 4 35.69 6.22 13.13
C THR A 4 36.50 7.49 12.96
N LYS A 5 36.31 8.16 11.83
CA LYS A 5 36.86 9.50 11.55
C LYS A 5 35.83 10.56 11.95
N LYS A 6 36.22 11.52 12.79
CA LYS A 6 35.38 12.68 13.14
C LYS A 6 35.34 13.70 11.99
N PRO A 7 34.25 14.48 11.86
CA PRO A 7 34.18 15.55 10.87
C PRO A 7 35.19 16.66 11.17
N ASP A 8 35.95 17.09 10.17
CA ASP A 8 36.89 18.20 10.29
C ASP A 8 36.18 19.54 10.05
N LEU A 9 35.72 20.16 11.14
CA LEU A 9 35.02 21.45 11.09
C LEU A 9 35.96 22.64 10.85
N SER A 10 37.27 22.44 10.78
CA SER A 10 38.21 23.50 10.44
C SER A 10 38.28 23.75 8.92
N ASP A 11 37.97 22.75 8.10
CA ASP A 11 37.98 22.86 6.64
C ASP A 11 36.79 23.72 6.12
N PRO A 12 37.05 24.88 5.48
CA PRO A 12 36.00 25.71 4.93
C PRO A 12 35.23 25.03 3.79
N ILE A 13 35.86 24.11 3.04
CA ILE A 13 35.22 23.40 1.93
C ILE A 13 34.17 22.43 2.48
N LEU A 14 34.53 21.65 3.51
CA LEU A 14 33.57 20.73 4.14
C LEU A 14 32.39 21.50 4.75
N ARG A 15 32.63 22.62 5.43
CA ARG A 15 31.55 23.47 5.97
C ARG A 15 30.62 24.01 4.89
N ALA A 16 31.16 24.45 3.76
CA ALA A 16 30.37 24.93 2.63
C ALA A 16 29.49 23.82 2.01
N LYS A 17 29.98 22.57 1.99
CA LYS A 17 29.20 21.40 1.54
C LYS A 17 28.10 21.03 2.54
N LEU A 18 28.42 20.99 3.83
CA LEU A 18 27.45 20.66 4.89
C LEU A 18 26.31 21.67 4.96
N ALA A 19 26.60 22.96 4.74
CA ALA A 19 25.57 24.01 4.68
C ALA A 19 24.54 23.77 3.55
N LYS A 20 24.92 23.03 2.50
CA LYS A 20 24.05 22.64 1.38
C LYS A 20 23.46 21.23 1.55
N GLY A 21 23.66 20.57 2.69
CA GLY A 21 23.20 19.19 2.93
C GLY A 21 24.04 18.11 2.22
N MET A 22 25.27 18.44 1.80
CA MET A 22 26.20 17.54 1.12
C MET A 22 27.44 17.28 2.00
N GLY A 23 28.28 16.32 1.61
CA GLY A 23 29.56 16.06 2.29
C GLY A 23 29.46 15.21 3.56
N HIS A 24 28.32 14.54 3.77
CA HIS A 24 28.13 13.58 4.86
C HIS A 24 28.97 12.29 4.72
N ASN A 25 29.69 12.13 3.61
CA ASN A 25 30.61 11.02 3.33
C ASN A 25 32.07 11.28 3.77
N TYR A 26 32.40 12.45 4.32
CA TYR A 26 33.79 12.81 4.70
C TYR A 26 34.21 12.33 6.10
N TYR A 27 33.26 11.83 6.88
CA TYR A 27 33.41 11.37 8.25
C TYR A 27 32.67 10.04 8.44
N GLY A 28 32.93 9.35 9.55
CA GLY A 28 32.39 8.02 9.84
C GLY A 28 33.43 6.92 9.58
N GLU A 29 32.94 5.74 9.20
CA GLU A 29 33.78 4.60 8.89
C GLU A 29 34.36 4.70 7.46
N PRO A 30 35.63 4.35 7.22
CA PRO A 30 36.18 4.29 5.87
C PRO A 30 35.42 3.28 5.01
N ALA A 31 34.87 3.74 3.87
CA ALA A 31 34.14 2.87 2.95
C ALA A 31 35.00 1.72 2.42
N TRP A 32 36.27 2.00 2.11
CA TRP A 32 37.26 0.99 1.73
C TRP A 32 38.26 0.75 2.88
N PRO A 33 38.59 -0.51 3.21
CA PRO A 33 38.02 -1.77 2.69
C PRO A 33 36.77 -2.22 3.47
N ASN A 34 36.46 -1.60 4.61
CA ASN A 34 35.58 -2.15 5.63
C ASN A 34 34.18 -2.50 5.10
N ASP A 35 33.54 -1.58 4.39
CA ASP A 35 32.17 -1.77 3.91
C ASP A 35 32.18 -2.40 2.50
N LEU A 36 32.91 -1.77 1.58
CA LEU A 36 32.92 -2.15 0.17
C LEU A 36 33.54 -3.53 -0.12
N LEU A 37 34.60 -3.92 0.61
CA LEU A 37 35.28 -5.19 0.34
C LEU A 37 34.78 -6.32 1.24
N TYR A 38 34.43 -6.03 2.49
CA TYR A 38 34.03 -7.09 3.43
C TYR A 38 32.52 -7.25 3.54
N ILE A 39 31.75 -6.16 3.69
CA ILE A 39 30.31 -6.26 3.90
C ILE A 39 29.56 -6.49 2.59
N PHE A 40 29.92 -5.78 1.52
CA PHE A 40 29.19 -5.87 0.25
C PHE A 40 29.17 -7.29 -0.34
N PRO A 41 30.29 -8.04 -0.40
CA PRO A 41 30.24 -9.43 -0.88
C PRO A 41 29.43 -10.36 0.01
N VAL A 42 29.38 -10.11 1.33
CA VAL A 42 28.52 -10.89 2.25
C VAL A 42 27.04 -10.63 1.95
N VAL A 43 26.65 -9.38 1.69
CA VAL A 43 25.28 -9.04 1.29
C VAL A 43 24.94 -9.64 -0.08
N ILE A 44 25.84 -9.54 -1.05
CA ILE A 44 25.65 -10.10 -2.40
C ILE A 44 25.51 -11.62 -2.33
N SER A 45 26.42 -12.32 -1.65
CA SER A 45 26.33 -13.78 -1.49
C SER A 45 25.08 -14.21 -0.71
N GLY A 46 24.70 -13.46 0.33
CA GLY A 46 23.48 -13.71 1.10
C GLY A 46 22.20 -13.58 0.26
N THR A 47 22.09 -12.53 -0.57
CA THR A 47 20.94 -12.33 -1.47
C THR A 47 20.87 -13.40 -2.57
N ILE A 48 22.02 -13.80 -3.12
CA ILE A 48 22.11 -14.93 -4.06
C ILE A 48 21.65 -16.23 -3.39
N ALA A 49 22.16 -16.51 -2.19
CA ALA A 49 21.80 -17.70 -1.43
C ALA A 49 20.30 -17.77 -1.13
N CYS A 50 19.67 -16.65 -0.76
CA CYS A 50 18.21 -16.61 -0.53
C CYS A 50 17.41 -16.84 -1.82
N THR A 51 17.83 -16.23 -2.94
CA THR A 51 17.16 -16.40 -4.23
C THR A 51 17.27 -17.85 -4.72
N VAL A 52 18.46 -18.44 -4.68
CA VAL A 52 18.69 -19.85 -5.04
C VAL A 52 17.97 -20.78 -4.07
N GLY A 53 18.03 -20.46 -2.77
CA GLY A 53 17.35 -21.22 -1.72
C GLY A 53 15.83 -21.22 -1.84
N SER A 54 15.23 -20.23 -2.50
CA SER A 54 13.80 -20.23 -2.82
C SER A 54 13.51 -20.91 -4.16
N ALA A 55 14.36 -20.71 -5.16
CA ALA A 55 14.17 -21.26 -6.51
C ALA A 55 14.32 -22.79 -6.61
N VAL A 56 15.14 -23.40 -5.74
CA VAL A 56 15.35 -24.87 -5.71
C VAL A 56 14.14 -25.63 -5.14
N PRO A 57 13.58 -25.28 -3.96
CA PRO A 57 12.40 -25.97 -3.43
C PRO A 57 11.11 -25.63 -4.17
N GLU A 58 10.99 -24.42 -4.74
CA GLU A 58 9.79 -23.96 -5.47
C GLU A 58 10.17 -23.62 -6.93
N PRO A 59 10.37 -24.63 -7.79
CA PRO A 59 10.65 -24.37 -9.20
C PRO A 59 9.44 -23.76 -9.91
N SER A 60 9.70 -22.89 -10.89
CA SER A 60 8.64 -22.27 -11.69
C SER A 60 7.82 -23.31 -12.45
N MET A 61 6.50 -23.22 -12.36
CA MET A 61 5.59 -24.09 -13.10
C MET A 61 5.50 -23.68 -14.57
N ILE A 62 5.53 -24.65 -15.49
CA ILE A 62 5.27 -24.42 -16.91
C ILE A 62 3.76 -24.54 -17.13
N GLY A 63 3.14 -23.47 -17.62
CA GLY A 63 1.71 -23.43 -17.96
C GLY A 63 1.38 -24.09 -19.30
N GLU A 64 0.08 -24.15 -19.61
CA GLU A 64 -0.41 -24.62 -20.90
C GLU A 64 -0.06 -23.64 -22.04
N PRO A 65 0.12 -24.12 -23.29
CA PRO A 65 0.30 -23.25 -24.44
C PRO A 65 -0.88 -22.26 -24.61
N ALA A 66 -0.59 -21.04 -25.07
CA ALA A 66 -1.60 -20.01 -25.24
C ALA A 66 -2.67 -20.42 -26.27
N ASN A 67 -3.95 -20.35 -25.85
CA ASN A 67 -5.10 -20.59 -26.72
C ASN A 67 -5.99 -19.33 -26.80
N PRO A 68 -6.03 -18.63 -27.95
CA PRO A 68 -6.85 -17.42 -28.10
C PRO A 68 -8.36 -17.62 -27.94
N PHE A 69 -8.87 -18.83 -28.08
CA PHE A 69 -10.31 -19.13 -28.04
C PHE A 69 -10.80 -19.63 -26.68
N ALA A 70 -9.91 -19.86 -25.71
CA ALA A 70 -10.26 -20.33 -24.37
C ALA A 70 -9.71 -19.36 -23.32
N THR A 71 -10.58 -18.83 -22.46
CA THR A 71 -10.18 -17.97 -21.33
C THR A 71 -10.09 -18.81 -20.05
N PRO A 72 -9.00 -18.72 -19.28
CA PRO A 72 -8.90 -19.43 -18.02
C PRO A 72 -9.86 -18.82 -16.98
N LEU A 73 -10.22 -19.61 -15.98
CA LEU A 73 -11.18 -19.21 -14.93
C LEU A 73 -10.65 -18.03 -14.08
N GLU A 74 -9.34 -17.99 -13.86
CA GLU A 74 -8.67 -16.96 -13.07
C GLU A 74 -7.65 -16.21 -13.93
N ILE A 75 -7.82 -14.90 -14.06
CA ILE A 75 -6.92 -14.02 -14.81
C ILE A 75 -6.38 -12.98 -13.85
N LEU A 76 -5.14 -13.19 -13.39
CA LEU A 76 -4.44 -12.32 -12.46
C LEU A 76 -3.07 -11.93 -13.04
N PRO A 77 -2.66 -10.66 -12.91
CA PRO A 77 -1.30 -10.25 -13.28
C PRO A 77 -0.32 -10.63 -12.16
N GLU A 78 0.92 -10.13 -12.24
CA GLU A 78 1.87 -10.27 -11.14
C GLU A 78 1.48 -9.44 -9.91
N TRP A 79 1.97 -9.85 -8.74
CA TRP A 79 1.51 -9.35 -7.43
C TRP A 79 1.67 -7.85 -7.24
N TYR A 80 2.72 -7.24 -7.79
CA TYR A 80 2.95 -5.79 -7.69
C TYR A 80 1.98 -4.97 -8.57
N PHE A 81 1.30 -5.60 -9.53
CA PHE A 81 0.24 -4.98 -10.30
C PHE A 81 -1.15 -5.13 -9.68
N PHE A 82 -1.31 -5.91 -8.61
CA PHE A 82 -2.61 -6.12 -7.96
C PHE A 82 -3.34 -4.83 -7.57
N PRO A 83 -2.71 -3.81 -6.96
CA PRO A 83 -3.41 -2.58 -6.59
C PRO A 83 -3.96 -1.84 -7.82
N VAL A 84 -3.20 -1.83 -8.91
CA VAL A 84 -3.54 -1.17 -10.17
C VAL A 84 -4.65 -1.94 -10.90
N PHE A 85 -4.56 -3.27 -10.91
CA PHE A 85 -5.59 -4.17 -11.45
C PHE A 85 -6.93 -4.01 -10.72
N GLN A 86 -6.90 -3.90 -9.39
CA GLN A 86 -8.08 -3.66 -8.58
C GLN A 86 -8.76 -2.33 -8.94
N ILE A 87 -7.99 -1.26 -9.18
CA ILE A 87 -8.54 0.03 -9.62
C ILE A 87 -9.21 -0.12 -11.01
N LEU A 88 -8.55 -0.81 -11.94
CA LEU A 88 -9.05 -0.97 -13.30
C LEU A 88 -10.39 -1.73 -13.37
N ARG A 89 -10.58 -2.76 -12.54
CA ARG A 89 -11.82 -3.56 -12.53
C ARG A 89 -12.94 -2.99 -11.66
N THR A 90 -12.64 -2.07 -10.74
CA THR A 90 -13.64 -1.45 -9.85
C THR A 90 -14.23 -0.17 -10.42
N VAL A 91 -13.49 0.56 -11.24
CA VAL A 91 -13.96 1.81 -11.83
C VAL A 91 -14.78 1.53 -13.09
N PRO A 92 -16.07 1.93 -13.14
CA PRO A 92 -16.93 1.61 -14.30
C PRO A 92 -16.56 2.41 -15.56
N ASN A 93 -15.90 3.56 -15.42
CA ASN A 93 -15.45 4.38 -16.54
C ASN A 93 -14.02 4.02 -16.95
N LYS A 94 -13.85 3.51 -18.18
CA LYS A 94 -12.56 3.09 -18.74
C LYS A 94 -11.51 4.20 -18.74
N LEU A 95 -11.89 5.43 -19.07
CA LEU A 95 -10.96 6.56 -19.15
C LEU A 95 -10.47 6.97 -17.75
N LEU A 96 -11.37 6.99 -16.76
CA LEU A 96 -11.00 7.31 -15.38
C LEU A 96 -10.08 6.24 -14.78
N GLY A 97 -10.30 4.96 -15.08
CA GLY A 97 -9.43 3.87 -14.66
C GLY A 97 -7.99 4.07 -15.14
N VAL A 98 -7.81 4.32 -16.45
CA VAL A 98 -6.48 4.55 -17.05
C VAL A 98 -5.80 5.80 -16.47
N LEU A 99 -6.55 6.89 -16.25
CA LEU A 99 -6.00 8.09 -15.61
C LEU A 99 -5.52 7.83 -14.19
N LEU A 100 -6.26 7.06 -13.39
CA LEU A 100 -5.85 6.70 -12.02
C LEU A 100 -4.60 5.81 -11.99
N MET A 101 -4.44 4.92 -12.98
CA MET A 101 -3.21 4.13 -13.12
C MET A 101 -2.00 5.03 -13.41
N ALA A 102 -2.14 5.96 -14.35
CA ALA A 102 -1.09 6.92 -14.69
C ALA A 102 -0.79 7.92 -13.56
N ALA A 103 -1.78 8.21 -12.71
CA ALA A 103 -1.64 9.10 -11.57
C ALA A 103 -0.69 8.57 -10.49
N VAL A 104 -0.49 7.26 -10.37
CA VAL A 104 0.41 6.67 -9.36
C VAL A 104 1.88 7.12 -9.58
N PRO A 105 2.53 6.83 -10.73
CA PRO A 105 3.90 7.29 -10.97
C PRO A 105 3.98 8.82 -11.10
N ALA A 106 2.98 9.47 -11.70
CA ALA A 106 2.95 10.93 -11.82
C ALA A 106 2.90 11.62 -10.45
N GLY A 107 2.08 11.10 -9.53
CA GLY A 107 1.99 11.60 -8.16
C GLY A 107 3.29 11.41 -7.40
N LEU A 108 3.93 10.24 -7.50
CA LEU A 108 5.23 9.97 -6.86
C LEU A 108 6.33 10.94 -7.35
N LEU A 109 6.32 11.32 -8.62
CA LEU A 109 7.26 12.31 -9.16
C LEU A 109 7.10 13.69 -8.50
N THR A 110 5.87 14.07 -8.14
CA THR A 110 5.58 15.37 -7.51
C THR A 110 5.96 15.45 -6.03
N VAL A 111 6.18 14.32 -5.35
CA VAL A 111 6.47 14.25 -3.90
C VAL A 111 7.63 15.17 -3.47
N PRO A 112 8.85 15.10 -4.05
CA PRO A 112 9.95 15.95 -3.59
C PRO A 112 9.69 17.45 -3.77
N PHE A 113 8.86 17.84 -4.75
CA PHE A 113 8.52 19.24 -4.99
C PHE A 113 7.50 19.78 -3.99
N LEU A 114 6.50 18.97 -3.63
CA LEU A 114 5.49 19.32 -2.62
C LEU A 114 6.07 19.28 -1.21
N GLU A 115 6.97 18.33 -0.93
CA GLU A 115 7.55 18.13 0.39
C GLU A 115 8.69 19.10 0.74
N ASN A 116 9.17 19.89 -0.22
CA ASN A 116 10.28 20.83 -0.04
C ASN A 116 9.96 22.01 0.90
N VAL A 117 8.72 22.14 1.37
CA VAL A 117 8.30 23.15 2.35
C VAL A 117 9.08 23.02 3.67
N ASN A 118 9.53 21.80 4.01
CA ASN A 118 10.19 21.53 5.29
C ASN A 118 11.51 20.77 5.11
N LYS A 119 12.54 21.16 5.89
CA LYS A 119 13.90 20.58 5.82
C LYS A 119 14.11 19.38 6.75
N PHE A 120 13.17 19.08 7.64
CA PHE A 120 13.32 17.94 8.56
C PHE A 120 13.32 16.62 7.79
N GLN A 121 14.20 15.69 8.17
CA GLN A 121 14.27 14.34 7.56
C GLN A 121 13.59 13.27 8.44
N ASN A 122 13.55 13.49 9.76
CA ASN A 122 12.98 12.52 10.70
C ASN A 122 11.43 12.43 10.52
N PRO A 123 10.85 11.24 10.29
CA PRO A 123 9.40 11.04 10.18
C PRO A 123 8.59 11.60 11.35
N PHE A 124 9.11 11.49 12.59
CA PHE A 124 8.41 12.01 13.77
C PHE A 124 8.29 13.55 13.79
N ARG A 125 9.12 14.26 13.01
CA ARG A 125 9.04 15.72 12.82
C ARG A 125 8.19 16.12 11.61
N ARG A 126 7.58 15.16 10.92
CA ARG A 126 6.74 15.37 9.72
C ARG A 126 5.42 14.58 9.82
N PRO A 127 4.61 14.79 10.88
CA PRO A 127 3.47 13.92 11.18
C PRO A 127 2.45 13.85 10.04
N VAL A 128 2.22 14.95 9.31
CA VAL A 128 1.27 14.98 8.18
C VAL A 128 1.75 14.09 7.03
N ALA A 129 2.99 14.27 6.55
CA ALA A 129 3.54 13.48 5.46
C ALA A 129 3.63 11.99 5.82
N THR A 130 4.04 11.68 7.05
CA THR A 130 4.09 10.29 7.55
C THR A 130 2.70 9.66 7.60
N THR A 131 1.68 10.41 8.04
CA THR A 131 0.29 9.89 8.07
C THR A 131 -0.24 9.63 6.66
N VAL A 132 0.00 10.54 5.72
CA VAL A 132 -0.41 10.37 4.31
C VAL A 132 0.28 9.15 3.68
N PHE A 133 1.59 8.99 3.92
CA PHE A 133 2.33 7.80 3.48
C PHE A 133 1.73 6.52 4.05
N LEU A 134 1.47 6.45 5.37
CA LEU A 134 0.89 5.28 6.00
C LEU A 134 -0.51 4.94 5.46
N VAL A 135 -1.38 5.95 5.29
CA VAL A 135 -2.71 5.76 4.69
C VAL A 135 -2.59 5.25 3.25
N GLY A 136 -1.66 5.81 2.47
CA GLY A 136 -1.37 5.35 1.10
C GLY A 136 -0.88 3.91 1.06
N THR A 137 0.03 3.51 1.94
CA THR A 137 0.52 2.13 2.06
C THR A 137 -0.60 1.17 2.45
N VAL A 138 -1.42 1.51 3.44
CA VAL A 138 -2.57 0.70 3.85
C VAL A 138 -3.57 0.57 2.70
N ALA A 139 -3.85 1.64 1.96
CA ALA A 139 -4.72 1.60 0.79
C ALA A 139 -4.15 0.71 -0.33
N ALA A 140 -2.85 0.77 -0.60
CA ALA A 140 -2.21 -0.08 -1.61
C ALA A 140 -2.29 -1.56 -1.23
N ILE A 141 -2.03 -1.91 0.03
CA ILE A 141 -2.16 -3.28 0.55
C ILE A 141 -3.63 -3.72 0.49
N TRP A 142 -4.57 -2.87 0.90
CA TRP A 142 -6.00 -3.17 0.87
C TRP A 142 -6.49 -3.48 -0.55
N LEU A 143 -6.09 -2.68 -1.54
CA LEU A 143 -6.40 -2.90 -2.94
C LEU A 143 -5.71 -4.16 -3.48
N GLY A 144 -4.47 -4.42 -3.07
CA GLY A 144 -3.71 -5.62 -3.42
C GLY A 144 -4.40 -6.91 -2.95
N ILE A 145 -4.84 -6.96 -1.70
CA ILE A 145 -5.60 -8.09 -1.15
C ILE A 145 -6.97 -8.19 -1.84
N GLY A 146 -7.63 -7.04 -2.06
CA GLY A 146 -8.91 -6.96 -2.74
C GLY A 146 -8.88 -7.53 -4.15
N ALA A 147 -7.74 -7.45 -4.86
CA ALA A 147 -7.54 -7.96 -6.22
C ALA A 147 -7.71 -9.49 -6.33
N ALA A 148 -7.25 -10.24 -5.33
CA ALA A 148 -7.34 -11.70 -5.30
C ALA A 148 -8.75 -12.21 -4.91
N LEU A 149 -9.64 -11.31 -4.46
CA LEU A 149 -11.00 -11.64 -4.04
C LEU A 149 -12.02 -11.39 -5.16
N PRO A 150 -13.21 -12.03 -5.10
CA PRO A 150 -14.31 -11.75 -6.02
C PRO A 150 -14.79 -10.29 -5.88
N ILE A 151 -15.29 -9.73 -6.98
CA ILE A 151 -15.61 -8.30 -7.11
C ILE A 151 -16.56 -7.80 -6.01
N ASP A 152 -17.55 -8.63 -5.63
CA ASP A 152 -18.58 -8.30 -4.63
C ASP A 152 -18.01 -8.09 -3.23
N LYS A 153 -16.89 -8.75 -2.92
CA LYS A 153 -16.23 -8.69 -1.61
C LYS A 153 -14.95 -7.85 -1.62
N SER A 154 -14.53 -7.37 -2.80
CA SER A 154 -13.21 -6.75 -2.96
C SER A 154 -13.04 -5.44 -2.17
N LEU A 155 -14.13 -4.68 -1.97
CA LEU A 155 -14.12 -3.44 -1.17
C LEU A 155 -14.25 -3.71 0.34
N THR A 156 -15.01 -4.73 0.73
CA THR A 156 -15.27 -5.06 2.15
C THR A 156 -14.27 -6.07 2.71
N LEU A 157 -13.39 -6.62 1.86
CA LEU A 157 -12.49 -7.76 2.10
C LEU A 157 -13.17 -8.96 2.78
N GLY A 158 -14.49 -9.06 2.68
CA GLY A 158 -15.29 -10.03 3.44
C GLY A 158 -15.34 -9.79 4.96
N LEU A 159 -14.66 -8.77 5.50
CA LEU A 159 -14.57 -8.49 6.94
C LEU A 159 -15.93 -8.10 7.53
N PHE A 160 -16.69 -7.23 6.84
CA PHE A 160 -18.04 -6.86 7.27
C PHE A 160 -19.05 -8.02 7.17
N GLN A 161 -18.90 -8.90 6.18
CA GLN A 161 -19.80 -10.04 5.97
C GLN A 161 -19.61 -11.10 7.06
N ASN A 162 -18.37 -11.36 7.45
CA ASN A 162 -18.02 -12.30 8.51
C ASN A 162 -18.45 -11.77 9.88
N LEU A 163 -18.30 -10.47 10.14
CA LEU A 163 -18.76 -9.89 11.41
C LEU A 163 -20.28 -9.97 11.56
N LEU A 164 -21.03 -9.76 10.47
CA LEU A 164 -22.48 -9.95 10.42
C LEU A 164 -22.89 -11.40 10.57
N SER A 165 -22.18 -12.37 9.97
CA SER A 165 -22.49 -13.78 10.17
C SER A 165 -22.19 -14.22 11.60
N TYR A 166 -21.06 -13.81 12.20
CA TYR A 166 -20.80 -14.06 13.62
C TYR A 166 -21.83 -13.41 14.54
N PHE A 167 -22.30 -12.19 14.23
CA PHE A 167 -23.39 -11.56 14.98
C PHE A 167 -24.72 -12.31 14.77
N PHE A 168 -25.02 -12.74 13.54
CA PHE A 168 -26.24 -13.51 13.23
C PHE A 168 -26.26 -14.89 13.89
N THR A 169 -25.15 -15.66 13.84
CA THR A 169 -25.03 -16.96 14.51
C THR A 169 -25.17 -16.83 16.03
N ASN A 170 -24.59 -15.78 16.62
CA ASN A 170 -24.79 -15.47 18.04
C ASN A 170 -26.23 -15.02 18.34
N THR A 171 -26.90 -14.31 17.42
CA THR A 171 -28.34 -13.96 17.60
C THR A 171 -29.28 -15.14 17.37
N GLU A 172 -28.92 -16.13 16.56
CA GLU A 172 -29.66 -17.40 16.44
C GLU A 172 -29.48 -18.27 17.69
N PHE A 173 -28.32 -18.23 18.34
CA PHE A 173 -28.12 -18.80 19.68
C PHE A 173 -29.03 -18.09 20.71
N LEU A 174 -29.11 -16.76 20.68
CA LEU A 174 -30.03 -15.99 21.52
C LEU A 174 -31.52 -16.12 21.13
N ARG A 175 -31.84 -16.68 19.96
CA ARG A 175 -33.22 -16.94 19.48
C ARG A 175 -33.87 -18.12 20.19
N GLN A 176 -33.06 -19.04 20.72
CA GLN A 176 -33.56 -20.15 21.56
C GLN A 176 -34.01 -19.68 22.95
N GLU A 177 -33.67 -18.45 23.37
CA GLU A 177 -33.94 -17.99 24.74
C GLU A 177 -34.98 -16.86 24.91
N LYS A 178 -35.44 -16.12 23.86
CA LYS A 178 -36.32 -14.94 24.09
C LYS A 178 -37.48 -14.71 23.11
N PRO A 179 -38.60 -14.08 23.58
CA PRO A 179 -39.87 -14.00 22.85
C PRO A 179 -39.89 -13.02 21.66
N LYS A 180 -40.82 -13.30 20.73
CA LYS A 180 -41.03 -12.76 19.36
C LYS A 180 -40.97 -11.24 19.11
N LYS A 181 -40.89 -10.36 20.12
CA LYS A 181 -40.93 -8.88 19.93
C LYS A 181 -39.63 -8.25 19.43
N VAL A 182 -38.47 -8.90 19.59
CA VAL A 182 -37.16 -8.38 19.14
C VAL A 182 -36.94 -8.54 17.63
N PHE A 183 -37.77 -9.35 16.96
CA PHE A 183 -37.53 -9.75 15.57
C PHE A 183 -37.80 -8.65 14.53
N LEU A 184 -38.64 -7.66 14.86
CA LEU A 184 -38.94 -6.54 13.96
C LEU A 184 -37.74 -5.59 13.76
N GLY A 185 -36.86 -5.48 14.76
CA GLY A 185 -35.67 -4.62 14.69
C GLY A 185 -34.57 -5.16 13.76
N PHE A 186 -34.44 -6.50 13.66
CA PHE A 186 -33.41 -7.15 12.85
C PHE A 186 -33.68 -7.08 11.35
N SER A 187 -34.95 -7.07 10.92
CA SER A 187 -35.33 -6.84 9.52
C SER A 187 -35.00 -5.40 9.08
N CYS A 188 -35.25 -4.42 9.97
CA CYS A 188 -34.94 -3.02 9.72
C CYS A 188 -33.42 -2.78 9.61
N LEU A 189 -32.61 -3.46 10.44
CA LEU A 189 -31.15 -3.40 10.39
C LEU A 189 -30.59 -3.98 9.08
N LYS A 190 -31.17 -5.09 8.58
CA LYS A 190 -30.77 -5.72 7.31
C LYS A 190 -30.96 -4.76 6.13
N ASN A 191 -32.09 -4.06 6.08
CA ASN A 191 -32.37 -3.06 5.03
C ASN A 191 -31.52 -1.79 5.19
N SER A 192 -31.25 -1.37 6.43
CA SER A 192 -30.39 -0.21 6.73
C SER A 192 -28.93 -0.44 6.37
N VAL A 193 -28.42 -1.66 6.59
CA VAL A 193 -27.04 -2.05 6.22
C VAL A 193 -26.89 -2.22 4.71
N ILE A 194 -27.89 -2.75 4.00
CA ILE A 194 -27.90 -2.76 2.53
C ILE A 194 -27.89 -1.32 1.97
N TYR A 195 -28.61 -0.40 2.61
CA TYR A 195 -28.58 1.04 2.28
C TYR A 195 -27.19 1.66 2.54
N LEU A 196 -26.50 1.28 3.62
CA LEU A 196 -25.14 1.72 3.94
C LEU A 196 -24.09 1.14 2.98
N ILE A 197 -24.26 -0.09 2.50
CA ILE A 197 -23.41 -0.71 1.48
C ILE A 197 -23.58 0.00 0.13
N ASN A 198 -24.81 0.35 -0.25
CA ASN A 198 -25.08 1.18 -1.43
C ASN A 198 -24.57 2.62 -1.27
N GLN A 199 -24.61 3.18 -0.05
CA GLN A 199 -23.92 4.43 0.26
C GLN A 199 -22.40 4.30 0.14
N SER A 200 -21.77 3.17 0.49
CA SER A 200 -20.30 3.02 0.41
C SER A 200 -19.75 3.17 -1.02
N LYS A 201 -20.50 2.70 -2.04
CA LYS A 201 -20.19 2.91 -3.46
C LYS A 201 -20.24 4.40 -3.84
N ASN A 202 -21.17 5.15 -3.26
CA ASN A 202 -21.26 6.61 -3.37
C ASN A 202 -20.22 7.34 -2.51
N VAL A 203 -19.80 6.76 -1.39
CA VAL A 203 -18.81 7.33 -0.46
C VAL A 203 -17.42 7.25 -1.05
N PHE A 204 -17.02 6.18 -1.75
CA PHE A 204 -15.73 6.15 -2.46
C PHE A 204 -15.69 7.16 -3.62
N SER A 205 -16.78 7.30 -4.38
CA SER A 205 -16.94 8.36 -5.38
C SER A 205 -16.90 9.77 -4.77
N LYS A 206 -17.53 9.96 -3.60
CA LYS A 206 -17.48 11.21 -2.84
C LYS A 206 -16.13 11.45 -2.18
N LEU A 207 -15.41 10.43 -1.71
CA LEU A 207 -14.07 10.56 -1.12
C LEU A 207 -13.05 10.96 -2.19
N VAL A 208 -13.13 10.38 -3.40
CA VAL A 208 -12.34 10.83 -4.54
C VAL A 208 -12.71 12.27 -4.92
N LYS A 209 -13.99 12.64 -4.94
CA LYS A 209 -14.44 14.04 -5.17
C LYS A 209 -14.18 15.02 -4.02
N LEU A 210 -13.87 14.54 -2.82
CA LEU A 210 -13.64 15.36 -1.62
C LEU A 210 -12.14 15.48 -1.31
N VAL A 211 -11.32 14.53 -1.77
CA VAL A 211 -9.86 14.62 -1.76
C VAL A 211 -9.32 15.44 -2.94
N LEU A 212 -9.97 15.40 -4.12
CA LEU A 212 -9.58 16.26 -5.26
C LEU A 212 -9.57 17.78 -4.95
N PRO A 213 -10.57 18.37 -4.25
CA PRO A 213 -10.54 19.81 -3.92
C PRO A 213 -9.58 20.18 -2.79
N ILE A 214 -9.15 19.23 -1.95
CA ILE A 214 -8.11 19.49 -0.93
C ILE A 214 -6.74 19.72 -1.59
N PHE A 215 -6.52 19.17 -2.79
CA PHE A 215 -5.36 19.48 -3.63
C PHE A 215 -5.52 20.79 -4.45
N CYS A 216 -6.73 21.33 -4.61
CA CYS A 216 -6.98 22.57 -5.37
C CYS A 216 -7.27 23.82 -4.52
N GLN A 217 -7.48 23.73 -3.21
CA GLN A 217 -7.78 24.91 -2.37
C GLN A 217 -6.55 25.56 -1.72
N ASN A 218 -5.34 25.10 -2.03
CA ASN A 218 -4.08 25.76 -1.66
C ASN A 218 -3.19 26.05 -2.89
N PHE A 219 -3.83 26.33 -4.03
CA PHE A 219 -3.26 27.05 -5.17
C PHE A 219 -4.27 28.08 -5.67
#